data_AF-A0A812L6N2-F1
#
_entry.id   AF-A0A812L6N2-F1
#
_cell.length_a   1.000
_cell.length_b   1.000
_cell.length_c   1.000
_cell.angle_alpha   90.00
_cell.angle_beta   90.00
_cell.angle_gamma   90.00
#
_symmetry.space_group_name_H-M   'P 1'
#
loop_
_entity.id
_entity.type
_entity.pdbx_description
1 polymer ?
#
loop_
_entity_poly.entity_id
_entity_poly.type
_entity_poly.pdbx_seq_one_letter_code
_entity_poly.pdbx_strand_id
1 'polypeptide(L)'
;MEEGPTMELSMRSSEDPLKNRERERGREGKESKEGKDGKGKAEAEGDLELQDGEEGHGHSPGSPVATLSTLATLAYVLVAIGHLYLLSEQCLETESAGGLFVSLAALQVSLAFEAAVYAAGGLVHAGGASFLVTLLESAGRLRLLLGATVWAWQVPWAAEVRCRCGEQPPTTTAVLAHQQGQTLACFVSAFFAVREVCVFVRGEPPSALDRSVQPRFGDCLPSNAVLGGQFRVDKAEFEQTGRTVFVPSRLRAGLDTSSGLALAAHLVAAALLRRQWWLLATLAALGARRVGSAFDALGGRGACWTREVPRLLCRFGELMWLRCALWQLHSCETGVHGQLPQCIAPEMP
;
A
#
# COMPACT_ATOMS: atom_id res chain seq x y z
N MET A 1 34.27 52.15 5.10
CA MET A 1 33.09 52.57 5.88
C MET A 1 32.10 53.06 4.86
N GLU A 2 31.26 52.15 4.37
CA GLU A 2 30.26 52.42 3.35
C GLU A 2 28.89 52.21 3.99
N GLU A 3 28.07 53.26 3.93
CA GLU A 3 26.71 53.32 4.44
C GLU A 3 25.77 52.51 3.53
N GLY A 4 25.08 51.52 4.09
CA GLY A 4 24.03 50.77 3.42
C GLY A 4 22.68 51.51 3.44
N PRO A 5 21.79 51.27 2.47
CA PRO A 5 20.49 51.94 2.41
C PRO A 5 19.49 51.38 3.43
N THR A 6 18.82 52.29 4.12
CA THR A 6 17.66 52.09 5.01
C THR A 6 16.43 51.59 4.24
N MET A 7 15.87 50.48 4.71
CA MET A 7 14.62 49.88 4.20
C MET A 7 13.43 50.42 5.01
N GLU A 8 12.55 51.19 4.37
CA GLU A 8 11.29 51.65 4.98
C GLU A 8 10.28 50.50 5.08
N LEU A 9 9.88 50.19 6.31
CA LEU A 9 8.79 49.28 6.64
C LEU A 9 7.44 49.99 6.46
N SER A 10 6.76 49.73 5.34
CA SER A 10 5.34 50.05 5.18
C SER A 10 4.50 49.06 5.98
N MET A 11 3.98 49.52 7.13
CA MET A 11 2.93 48.82 7.86
C MET A 11 1.63 48.85 7.05
N ARG A 12 1.22 47.71 6.49
CA ARG A 12 -0.17 47.50 6.07
C ARG A 12 -0.85 46.54 7.05
N SER A 13 -1.81 47.12 7.74
CA SER A 13 -2.81 46.53 8.63
C SER A 13 -3.39 45.24 8.06
N SER A 14 -3.42 44.21 8.91
CA SER A 14 -4.13 42.94 8.67
C SER A 14 -5.63 43.19 8.63
N GLU A 15 -6.24 43.08 7.46
CA GLU A 15 -7.68 42.95 7.34
C GLU A 15 -8.05 41.47 7.19
N ASP A 16 -8.93 41.02 8.07
CA ASP A 16 -9.39 39.64 8.21
C ASP A 16 -10.16 39.17 6.96
N PRO A 17 -9.71 38.10 6.27
CA PRO A 17 -10.35 37.60 5.04
C PRO A 17 -11.75 37.00 5.27
N LEU A 18 -12.19 36.84 6.52
CA LEU A 18 -13.52 36.34 6.86
C LEU A 18 -14.63 37.40 6.77
N LYS A 19 -14.29 38.70 6.86
CA LYS A 19 -15.29 39.78 6.87
C LYS A 19 -15.84 40.15 5.49
N ASN A 20 -15.10 39.84 4.41
CA ASN A 20 -15.57 40.08 3.03
C ASN A 20 -16.55 38.99 2.54
N ARG A 21 -16.51 37.79 3.12
CA ARG A 21 -17.36 36.67 2.68
C ARG A 21 -18.82 36.78 3.14
N GLU A 22 -19.08 37.54 4.20
CA GLU A 22 -20.45 37.84 4.67
C GLU A 22 -21.10 39.00 3.91
N ARG A 23 -20.31 39.95 3.40
CA ARG A 23 -20.83 41.06 2.57
C ARG A 23 -21.25 40.62 1.17
N GLU A 24 -20.62 39.60 0.60
CA GLU A 24 -20.99 39.05 -0.71
C GLU A 24 -22.25 38.17 -0.64
N ARG A 25 -22.43 37.37 0.43
CA ARG A 25 -23.66 36.57 0.63
C ARG A 25 -24.90 37.40 0.94
N GLY A 26 -24.74 38.62 1.46
CA GLY A 26 -25.85 39.56 1.70
C GLY A 26 -26.38 40.28 0.47
N ARG A 27 -25.67 40.23 -0.68
CA ARG A 27 -26.03 40.95 -1.90
C ARG A 27 -26.68 40.09 -2.98
N GLU A 28 -26.42 38.78 -3.01
CA GLU A 28 -27.03 37.85 -3.98
C GLU A 28 -28.44 37.35 -3.55
N GLY A 29 -28.86 37.61 -2.31
CA GLY A 29 -30.16 37.17 -1.78
C GLY A 29 -31.34 38.12 -2.03
N LYS A 30 -31.19 39.18 -2.84
CA LYS A 30 -32.21 40.24 -2.98
C LYS A 30 -32.81 40.43 -4.38
N GLU A 31 -32.44 39.62 -5.36
CA GLU A 31 -33.03 39.66 -6.71
C GLU A 31 -33.52 38.28 -7.16
N SER A 32 -34.57 37.76 -6.52
CA SER A 32 -35.50 36.81 -7.17
C SER A 32 -36.74 36.63 -6.29
N LYS A 33 -37.71 37.54 -6.43
CA LYS A 33 -39.05 37.36 -5.84
C LYS A 33 -40.12 38.14 -6.61
N GLU A 34 -40.53 37.60 -7.76
CA GLU A 34 -41.86 37.76 -8.38
C GLU A 34 -42.07 36.47 -9.20
N GLY A 35 -43.05 35.58 -8.99
CA GLY A 35 -44.15 35.53 -8.04
C GLY A 35 -44.90 34.19 -8.18
N LYS A 36 -45.97 34.06 -7.38
CA LYS A 36 -47.04 33.04 -7.36
C LYS A 36 -46.82 31.74 -6.55
N ASP A 37 -47.21 31.88 -5.28
CA ASP A 37 -48.33 31.19 -4.62
C ASP A 37 -48.38 29.66 -4.59
N GLY A 38 -48.27 29.11 -3.36
CA GLY A 38 -48.54 27.69 -3.12
C GLY A 38 -48.35 27.15 -1.70
N LYS A 39 -48.76 27.89 -0.66
CA LYS A 39 -49.41 27.39 0.58
C LYS A 39 -48.87 26.08 1.23
N GLY A 40 -48.27 26.22 2.42
CA GLY A 40 -48.63 25.34 3.56
C GLY A 40 -47.50 24.65 4.34
N LYS A 41 -47.29 25.17 5.56
CA LYS A 41 -46.82 24.52 6.80
C LYS A 41 -45.39 24.00 6.92
N ALA A 42 -44.66 24.68 7.79
CA ALA A 42 -43.57 24.15 8.58
C ALA A 42 -44.09 23.12 9.60
N GLU A 43 -43.34 22.03 9.76
CA GLU A 43 -43.05 21.41 11.05
C GLU A 43 -41.74 20.62 10.88
N ALA A 44 -40.76 20.98 11.70
CA ALA A 44 -39.51 20.27 11.86
C ALA A 44 -39.63 19.49 13.16
N GLU A 45 -39.65 18.17 13.10
CA GLU A 45 -39.26 17.26 14.19
C GLU A 45 -39.37 15.81 13.71
N GLY A 46 -38.30 15.03 13.92
CA GLY A 46 -38.31 13.57 13.92
C GLY A 46 -38.57 12.87 12.58
N ASP A 47 -37.55 12.24 12.03
CA ASP A 47 -37.63 10.81 11.69
C ASP A 47 -36.26 10.27 11.27
N LEU A 48 -35.66 9.60 12.24
CA LEU A 48 -34.63 8.60 12.06
C LEU A 48 -35.35 7.36 11.45
N GLU A 49 -35.60 7.38 10.14
CA GLU A 49 -36.03 6.17 9.44
C GLU A 49 -34.82 5.22 9.30
N LEU A 50 -34.66 4.40 10.34
CA LEU A 50 -34.43 2.98 10.19
C LEU A 50 -35.67 2.39 9.48
N GLN A 51 -35.46 1.71 8.35
CA GLN A 51 -36.27 0.66 7.71
C GLN A 51 -36.08 0.81 6.19
N ASP A 52 -36.02 -0.22 5.35
CA ASP A 52 -35.82 -1.64 5.51
C ASP A 52 -35.39 -2.10 4.11
N GLY A 53 -34.46 -3.05 4.08
CA GLY A 53 -33.94 -3.63 2.85
C GLY A 53 -33.15 -4.89 3.19
N GLU A 54 -33.72 -5.72 4.06
CA GLU A 54 -33.38 -7.14 4.14
C GLU A 54 -33.64 -7.79 2.77
N GLU A 55 -32.66 -7.73 1.89
CA GLU A 55 -32.32 -8.89 1.07
C GLU A 55 -31.04 -9.46 1.65
N GLY A 56 -31.22 -10.22 2.73
CA GLY A 56 -30.22 -11.18 3.16
C GLY A 56 -30.03 -12.19 2.04
N HIS A 57 -29.13 -11.90 1.09
CA HIS A 57 -28.48 -12.90 0.27
C HIS A 57 -27.53 -13.72 1.16
N GLY A 58 -28.11 -14.42 2.13
CA GLY A 58 -27.48 -15.57 2.75
C GLY A 58 -27.18 -16.53 1.62
N HIS A 59 -25.92 -16.62 1.22
CA HIS A 59 -25.49 -17.57 0.22
C HIS A 59 -25.74 -18.97 0.77
N SER A 60 -26.75 -19.64 0.24
CA SER A 60 -27.03 -21.03 0.57
C SER A 60 -25.75 -21.87 0.37
N PRO A 61 -25.40 -22.76 1.32
CA PRO A 61 -24.29 -23.68 1.15
C PRO A 61 -24.53 -24.50 -0.12
N GLY A 62 -23.66 -24.32 -1.13
CA GLY A 62 -23.80 -24.92 -2.46
C GLY A 62 -23.96 -23.93 -3.62
N SER A 63 -24.05 -22.62 -3.37
CA SER A 63 -23.99 -21.64 -4.46
C SER A 63 -22.59 -21.63 -5.12
N PRO A 64 -22.48 -21.42 -6.45
CA PRO A 64 -21.19 -21.34 -7.13
C PRO A 64 -20.32 -20.22 -6.53
N VAL A 65 -20.92 -19.14 -6.03
CA VAL A 65 -20.23 -18.02 -5.37
C VAL A 65 -19.57 -18.45 -4.05
N ALA A 66 -20.23 -19.29 -3.25
CA ALA A 66 -19.68 -19.78 -1.98
C ALA A 66 -18.48 -20.71 -2.18
N THR A 67 -18.57 -21.65 -3.15
CA THR A 67 -17.46 -22.53 -3.52
C THR A 67 -16.25 -21.73 -4.03
N LEU A 68 -16.52 -20.69 -4.83
CA LEU A 68 -15.50 -19.83 -5.39
C LEU A 68 -14.82 -18.95 -4.33
N SER A 69 -15.58 -18.39 -3.40
CA SER A 69 -15.03 -17.66 -2.25
C SER A 69 -14.12 -18.54 -1.39
N THR A 70 -14.51 -19.82 -1.20
CA THR A 70 -13.71 -20.80 -0.48
C THR A 70 -12.38 -21.09 -1.19
N LEU A 71 -12.40 -21.30 -2.51
CA LEU A 71 -11.19 -21.52 -3.31
C LEU A 71 -10.23 -20.33 -3.26
N ALA A 72 -10.74 -19.11 -3.41
CA ALA A 72 -9.93 -17.92 -3.31
C ALA A 72 -9.32 -17.80 -1.90
N THR A 73 -10.10 -18.10 -0.86
CA THR A 73 -9.64 -18.08 0.54
C THR A 73 -8.51 -19.08 0.78
N LEU A 74 -8.66 -20.31 0.30
CA LEU A 74 -7.60 -21.32 0.33
C LEU A 74 -6.35 -20.85 -0.42
N ALA A 75 -6.51 -20.22 -1.59
CA ALA A 75 -5.38 -19.70 -2.35
C ALA A 75 -4.60 -18.62 -1.56
N TYR A 76 -5.29 -17.69 -0.88
CA TYR A 76 -4.62 -16.71 -0.02
C TYR A 76 -3.96 -17.34 1.21
N VAL A 77 -4.56 -18.39 1.80
CA VAL A 77 -3.90 -19.15 2.88
C VAL A 77 -2.61 -19.79 2.37
N LEU A 78 -2.62 -20.38 1.18
CA LEU A 78 -1.42 -20.96 0.55
C LEU A 78 -0.34 -19.90 0.28
N VAL A 79 -0.73 -18.71 -0.20
CA VAL A 79 0.19 -17.57 -0.35
C VAL A 79 0.81 -17.19 0.99
N ALA A 80 -0.01 -17.07 2.05
CA ALA A 80 0.48 -16.72 3.38
C ALA A 80 1.49 -17.75 3.91
N ILE A 81 1.15 -19.04 3.83
CA ILE A 81 2.04 -20.15 4.19
C ILE A 81 3.32 -20.11 3.34
N GLY A 82 3.21 -19.83 2.05
CA GLY A 82 4.36 -19.71 1.15
C GLY A 82 5.35 -18.64 1.60
N HIS A 83 4.87 -17.46 2.01
CA HIS A 83 5.74 -16.40 2.54
C HIS A 83 6.40 -16.79 3.88
N LEU A 84 5.67 -17.48 4.77
CA LEU A 84 6.25 -18.01 6.02
C LEU A 84 7.28 -19.10 5.77
N TYR A 85 7.07 -19.93 4.75
CA TYR A 85 8.04 -20.93 4.32
C TYR A 85 9.31 -20.27 3.75
N LEU A 86 9.19 -19.23 2.91
CA LEU A 86 10.35 -18.46 2.44
C LEU A 86 11.12 -17.79 3.59
N LEU A 87 10.41 -17.30 4.61
CA LEU A 87 11.05 -16.77 5.82
C LEU A 87 11.90 -17.84 6.52
N SER A 88 11.40 -19.08 6.60
CA SER A 88 12.16 -20.19 7.19
C SER A 88 13.40 -20.55 6.39
N GLU A 89 13.32 -20.57 5.04
CA GLU A 89 14.50 -20.76 4.17
C GLU A 89 15.51 -19.63 4.38
N GLN A 90 15.04 -18.38 4.41
CA GLN A 90 15.89 -17.21 4.59
C GLN A 90 16.62 -17.22 5.95
N CYS A 91 15.96 -17.66 7.03
CA CYS A 91 16.55 -17.75 8.36
C CYS A 91 17.71 -18.76 8.44
N LEU A 92 17.68 -19.81 7.61
CA LEU A 92 18.73 -20.81 7.56
C LEU A 92 19.93 -20.36 6.73
N GLU A 93 19.73 -19.44 5.78
CA GLU A 93 20.75 -19.04 4.81
C GLU A 93 21.50 -17.77 5.20
N THR A 94 20.86 -16.84 5.92
CA THR A 94 21.45 -15.51 6.20
C THR A 94 22.13 -15.41 7.57
N GLU A 95 23.18 -16.19 7.82
CA GLU A 95 23.98 -16.10 9.06
C GLU A 95 24.80 -14.80 9.20
N SER A 96 24.97 -14.00 8.14
CA SER A 96 26.02 -12.95 8.08
C SER A 96 25.57 -11.48 7.98
N ALA A 97 24.26 -11.15 7.97
CA ALA A 97 23.80 -9.75 7.88
C ALA A 97 22.45 -9.48 8.58
N GLY A 98 22.47 -9.43 9.92
CA GLY A 98 21.25 -9.37 10.75
C GLY A 98 20.27 -8.24 10.41
N GLY A 99 20.74 -7.03 10.06
CA GLY A 99 19.84 -5.90 9.76
C GLY A 99 19.02 -6.05 8.47
N LEU A 100 19.64 -6.61 7.42
CA LEU A 100 18.96 -6.86 6.16
C LEU A 100 18.04 -8.08 6.26
N PHE A 101 18.45 -9.10 7.03
CA PHE A 101 17.59 -10.23 7.39
C PHE A 101 16.31 -9.76 8.09
N VAL A 102 16.40 -8.93 9.13
CA VAL A 102 15.22 -8.42 9.87
C VAL A 102 14.27 -7.67 8.95
N SER A 103 14.80 -6.86 8.03
CA SER A 103 14.00 -6.06 7.10
C SER A 103 13.23 -6.93 6.10
N LEU A 104 13.89 -7.96 5.57
CA LEU A 104 13.27 -8.97 4.72
C LEU A 104 12.28 -9.86 5.48
N ALA A 105 12.59 -10.22 6.72
CA ALA A 105 11.69 -10.98 7.57
C ALA A 105 10.40 -10.20 7.84
N ALA A 106 10.54 -8.91 8.16
CA ALA A 106 9.40 -8.00 8.28
C ALA A 106 8.60 -7.94 6.97
N LEU A 107 9.24 -7.98 5.80
CA LEU A 107 8.54 -8.04 4.52
C LEU A 107 7.76 -9.34 4.33
N GLN A 108 8.39 -10.50 4.52
CA GLN A 108 7.73 -11.79 4.35
C GLN A 108 6.55 -11.92 5.30
N VAL A 109 6.71 -11.50 6.56
CA VAL A 109 5.61 -11.43 7.53
C VAL A 109 4.52 -10.46 7.09
N SER A 110 4.88 -9.30 6.53
CA SER A 110 3.90 -8.32 6.04
C SER A 110 3.09 -8.84 4.85
N LEU A 111 3.74 -9.54 3.91
CA LEU A 111 3.07 -10.16 2.75
C LEU A 111 2.22 -11.36 3.17
N ALA A 112 2.69 -12.17 4.13
CA ALA A 112 1.91 -13.24 4.72
C ALA A 112 0.67 -12.70 5.45
N PHE A 113 0.84 -11.64 6.24
CA PHE A 113 -0.23 -10.95 6.95
C PHE A 113 -1.26 -10.38 5.96
N GLU A 114 -0.79 -9.74 4.90
CA GLU A 114 -1.66 -9.26 3.83
C GLU A 114 -2.53 -10.37 3.25
N ALA A 115 -1.94 -11.50 2.86
CA ALA A 115 -2.69 -12.65 2.35
C ALA A 115 -3.65 -13.24 3.40
N ALA A 116 -3.24 -13.30 4.67
CA ALA A 116 -4.10 -13.73 5.77
C ALA A 116 -5.31 -12.82 5.99
N VAL A 117 -5.15 -11.50 5.86
CA VAL A 117 -6.28 -10.53 5.92
C VAL A 117 -7.28 -10.78 4.80
N TYR A 118 -6.81 -11.03 3.58
CA TYR A 118 -7.68 -11.41 2.46
C TYR A 118 -8.40 -12.74 2.71
N ALA A 119 -7.69 -13.75 3.23
CA ALA A 119 -8.31 -15.03 3.58
C ALA A 119 -9.38 -14.86 4.68
N ALA A 120 -9.06 -14.13 5.75
CA ALA A 120 -9.97 -13.88 6.87
C ALA A 120 -11.24 -13.13 6.41
N GLY A 121 -11.13 -12.22 5.45
CA GLY A 121 -12.28 -11.55 4.84
C GLY A 121 -13.26 -12.49 4.17
N GLY A 122 -12.82 -13.69 3.72
CA GLY A 122 -13.69 -14.71 3.13
C GLY A 122 -14.48 -15.50 4.17
N LEU A 123 -14.11 -15.38 5.45
CA LEU A 123 -14.77 -16.04 6.58
C LEU A 123 -15.83 -15.12 7.23
N VAL A 124 -15.69 -13.81 7.07
CA VAL A 124 -16.57 -12.80 7.67
C VAL A 124 -17.70 -12.42 6.71
N HIS A 125 -18.94 -12.77 7.10
CA HIS A 125 -20.16 -12.38 6.39
C HIS A 125 -20.68 -11.03 6.91
N ALA A 126 -21.47 -10.29 6.11
CA ALA A 126 -21.95 -8.94 6.45
C ALA A 126 -22.85 -8.84 7.70
N GLY A 127 -23.25 -9.96 8.31
CA GLY A 127 -23.92 -10.04 9.62
C GLY A 127 -23.09 -10.68 10.73
N GLY A 128 -21.78 -10.82 10.53
CA GLY A 128 -20.86 -11.43 11.50
C GLY A 128 -20.72 -10.61 12.78
N ALA A 129 -20.15 -11.23 13.82
CA ALA A 129 -19.90 -10.56 15.10
C ALA A 129 -19.17 -9.23 14.88
N SER A 130 -19.72 -8.14 15.44
CA SER A 130 -19.22 -6.76 15.28
C SER A 130 -17.71 -6.65 15.55
N PHE A 131 -17.23 -7.39 16.55
CA PHE A 131 -15.81 -7.48 16.89
C PHE A 131 -14.91 -7.97 15.73
N LEU A 132 -15.34 -8.98 14.96
CA LEU A 132 -14.55 -9.52 13.85
C LEU A 132 -14.43 -8.52 12.71
N VAL A 133 -15.49 -7.76 12.45
CA VAL A 133 -15.51 -6.69 11.45
C VAL A 133 -14.52 -5.59 11.86
N THR A 134 -14.54 -5.14 13.12
CA THR A 134 -13.59 -4.15 13.65
C THR A 134 -12.14 -4.63 13.60
N LEU A 135 -11.90 -5.90 13.91
CA LEU A 135 -10.56 -6.49 13.84
C LEU A 135 -10.06 -6.55 12.39
N LEU A 136 -10.90 -6.94 11.44
CA LEU A 136 -10.55 -7.01 10.03
C LEU A 136 -10.30 -5.63 9.42
N GLU A 137 -11.07 -4.63 9.85
CA GLU A 137 -10.82 -3.23 9.49
C GLU A 137 -9.44 -2.77 9.98
N SER A 138 -9.14 -3.01 11.27
CA SER A 138 -7.84 -2.73 11.89
C SER A 138 -6.69 -3.43 11.18
N ALA A 139 -6.90 -4.69 10.78
CA ALA A 139 -5.91 -5.47 10.04
C ALA A 139 -5.70 -4.92 8.62
N GLY A 140 -6.77 -4.53 7.92
CA GLY A 140 -6.70 -3.88 6.61
C GLY A 140 -5.94 -2.54 6.65
N ARG A 141 -6.03 -1.81 7.77
CA ARG A 141 -5.26 -0.59 8.03
C ARG A 141 -3.78 -0.86 8.18
N LEU A 142 -3.42 -1.78 9.09
CA LEU A 142 -2.04 -2.18 9.33
C LEU A 142 -1.37 -2.70 8.05
N ARG A 143 -2.10 -3.50 7.26
CA ARG A 143 -1.64 -4.04 5.97
C ARG A 143 -1.12 -2.95 5.04
N LEU A 144 -1.85 -1.83 4.92
CA LEU A 144 -1.45 -0.75 4.00
C LEU A 144 -0.24 0.04 4.50
N LEU A 145 -0.12 0.24 5.82
CA LEU A 145 1.06 0.87 6.41
C LEU A 145 2.32 0.02 6.21
N LEU A 146 2.19 -1.30 6.42
CA LEU A 146 3.26 -2.26 6.15
C LEU A 146 3.62 -2.28 4.66
N GLY A 147 2.64 -2.30 3.75
CA GLY A 147 2.90 -2.22 2.32
C GLY A 147 3.70 -0.97 1.93
N ALA A 148 3.32 0.20 2.44
CA ALA A 148 4.03 1.44 2.13
C ALA A 148 5.50 1.44 2.55
N THR A 149 5.79 0.88 3.73
CA THR A 149 7.09 1.01 4.40
C THR A 149 8.04 -0.14 4.05
N VAL A 150 7.53 -1.36 3.97
CA VAL A 150 8.38 -2.54 3.94
C VAL A 150 8.88 -2.86 2.53
N TRP A 151 8.12 -2.54 1.48
CA TRP A 151 8.54 -2.78 0.09
C TRP A 151 9.84 -2.07 -0.30
N ALA A 152 10.12 -0.90 0.27
CA ALA A 152 11.33 -0.14 -0.06
C ALA A 152 12.63 -0.87 0.36
N TRP A 153 12.55 -1.76 1.36
CA TRP A 153 13.68 -2.57 1.83
C TRP A 153 14.12 -3.65 0.84
N GLN A 154 13.35 -3.90 -0.23
CA GLN A 154 13.78 -4.75 -1.32
C GLN A 154 14.82 -4.12 -2.25
N VAL A 155 14.88 -2.78 -2.30
CA VAL A 155 15.89 -2.08 -3.09
C VAL A 155 17.31 -2.40 -2.60
N PRO A 156 17.66 -2.20 -1.30
CA PRO A 156 18.98 -2.58 -0.80
C PRO A 156 19.23 -4.09 -0.84
N TRP A 157 18.19 -4.92 -0.75
CA TRP A 157 18.37 -6.37 -0.88
C TRP A 157 18.76 -6.79 -2.31
N ALA A 158 18.11 -6.27 -3.35
CA ALA A 158 18.56 -6.51 -4.73
C ALA A 158 20.02 -6.11 -4.95
N ALA A 159 20.45 -5.00 -4.36
CA ALA A 159 21.83 -4.56 -4.40
C ALA A 159 22.78 -5.49 -3.62
N GLU A 160 22.36 -6.00 -2.46
CA GLU A 160 23.10 -7.00 -1.67
C GLU A 160 23.32 -8.29 -2.48
N VAL A 161 22.23 -8.85 -3.05
CA VAL A 161 22.30 -10.05 -3.89
C VAL A 161 23.26 -9.83 -5.04
N ARG A 162 23.18 -8.69 -5.73
CA ARG A 162 24.11 -8.34 -6.81
C ARG A 162 25.55 -8.25 -6.34
N CYS A 163 25.79 -7.61 -5.21
CA CYS A 163 27.13 -7.40 -4.68
C CYS A 163 27.77 -8.73 -4.26
N ARG A 164 27.03 -9.63 -3.59
CA ARG A 164 27.53 -10.95 -3.18
C ARG A 164 27.71 -11.94 -4.34
N CYS A 165 26.77 -11.94 -5.29
CA CYS A 165 26.76 -12.84 -6.44
C CYS A 165 27.53 -12.31 -7.67
N GLY A 166 28.04 -11.10 -7.59
CA GLY A 166 28.73 -10.42 -8.68
C GLY A 166 30.21 -10.81 -8.76
N GLU A 167 31.02 -9.89 -9.27
CA GLU A 167 32.47 -10.03 -9.32
C GLU A 167 33.08 -9.96 -7.90
N GLN A 168 34.15 -10.71 -7.68
CA GLN A 168 34.94 -10.67 -6.46
C GLN A 168 36.33 -10.07 -6.76
N PRO A 169 36.76 -9.02 -6.04
CA PRO A 169 36.06 -8.30 -4.97
C PRO A 169 34.85 -7.48 -5.47
N PRO A 170 33.90 -7.12 -4.58
CA PRO A 170 32.73 -6.35 -4.97
C PRO A 170 33.13 -4.99 -5.53
N THR A 171 32.51 -4.63 -6.65
CA THR A 171 32.73 -3.31 -7.28
C THR A 171 32.22 -2.17 -6.40
N THR A 172 32.92 -1.04 -6.42
CA THR A 172 32.52 0.19 -5.68
C THR A 172 31.08 0.61 -6.00
N THR A 173 30.64 0.39 -7.24
CA THR A 173 29.28 0.72 -7.68
C THR A 173 28.22 -0.17 -7.02
N ALA A 174 28.52 -1.45 -6.76
CA ALA A 174 27.61 -2.37 -6.08
C ALA A 174 27.47 -2.01 -4.58
N VAL A 175 28.57 -1.66 -3.92
CA VAL A 175 28.57 -1.20 -2.52
C VAL A 175 27.80 0.12 -2.38
N LEU A 176 28.04 1.09 -3.28
CA LEU A 176 27.32 2.36 -3.27
C LEU A 176 25.81 2.17 -3.51
N ALA A 177 25.42 1.30 -4.45
CA ALA A 177 24.02 0.99 -4.72
C ALA A 177 23.31 0.40 -3.48
N HIS A 178 24.00 -0.44 -2.71
CA HIS A 178 23.49 -0.98 -1.45
C HIS A 178 23.24 0.13 -0.41
N GLN A 179 24.23 1.00 -0.18
CA GLN A 179 24.11 2.13 0.76
C GLN A 179 23.02 3.13 0.37
N GLN A 180 22.92 3.45 -0.93
CA GLN A 180 21.86 4.31 -1.47
C GLN A 180 20.48 3.67 -1.30
N GLY A 181 20.38 2.35 -1.53
CA GLY A 181 19.15 1.58 -1.30
C GLY A 181 18.71 1.63 0.17
N GLN A 182 19.64 1.46 1.11
CA GLN A 182 19.34 1.55 2.54
C GLN A 182 18.86 2.96 2.92
N THR A 183 19.55 3.99 2.44
CA THR A 183 19.19 5.39 2.68
C THR A 183 17.79 5.69 2.15
N LEU A 184 17.47 5.22 0.95
CA LEU A 184 16.15 5.36 0.35
C LEU A 184 15.07 4.64 1.17
N ALA A 185 15.32 3.39 1.59
CA ALA A 185 14.37 2.62 2.38
C ALA A 185 14.08 3.25 3.75
N CYS A 186 15.13 3.74 4.42
CA CYS A 186 15.02 4.51 5.66
C CYS A 186 14.23 5.80 5.44
N PHE A 187 14.54 6.56 4.39
CA PHE A 187 13.83 7.80 4.07
C PHE A 187 12.35 7.56 3.81
N VAL A 188 12.00 6.57 2.99
CA VAL A 188 10.60 6.20 2.70
C VAL A 188 9.90 5.79 3.99
N SER A 189 10.50 4.90 4.78
CA SER A 189 9.90 4.43 6.05
C SER A 189 9.67 5.59 7.02
N ALA A 190 10.67 6.45 7.22
CA ALA A 190 10.58 7.61 8.09
C ALA A 190 9.57 8.64 7.56
N PHE A 191 9.53 8.87 6.25
CA PHE A 191 8.59 9.83 5.65
C PHE A 191 7.13 9.41 5.89
N PHE A 192 6.80 8.15 5.65
CA PHE A 192 5.44 7.64 5.92
C PHE A 192 5.12 7.62 7.41
N ALA A 193 6.08 7.25 8.27
CA ALA A 193 5.89 7.29 9.73
C ALA A 193 5.67 8.72 10.26
N VAL A 194 6.51 9.69 9.84
CA VAL A 194 6.36 11.11 10.21
C VAL A 194 5.06 11.67 9.69
N ARG A 195 4.62 11.26 8.48
CA ARG A 195 3.31 11.64 7.95
C ARG A 195 2.18 11.11 8.81
N GLU A 196 2.22 9.86 9.27
CA GLU A 196 1.23 9.31 10.19
C GLU A 196 1.17 10.11 11.50
N VAL A 197 2.33 10.43 12.08
CA VAL A 197 2.43 11.26 13.31
C VAL A 197 1.92 12.68 13.06
N CYS A 198 2.21 13.27 11.90
CA CYS A 198 1.73 14.60 11.56
C CYS A 198 0.20 14.63 11.40
N VAL A 199 -0.38 13.60 10.76
CA VAL A 199 -1.84 13.44 10.64
C VAL A 199 -2.47 13.20 12.01
N PHE A 200 -1.81 12.45 12.89
CA PHE A 200 -2.24 12.26 14.27
C PHE A 200 -2.38 13.59 15.02
N VAL A 201 -1.33 14.42 14.94
CA VAL A 201 -1.23 15.65 15.73
C VAL A 201 -2.02 16.81 15.12
N ARG A 202 -2.02 16.93 13.78
CA ARG A 202 -2.55 18.10 13.07
C ARG A 202 -3.88 17.84 12.35
N GLY A 203 -4.35 16.60 12.35
CA GLY A 203 -5.53 16.20 11.59
C GLY A 203 -5.26 16.05 10.10
N GLU A 204 -6.34 16.02 9.32
CA GLU A 204 -6.33 15.63 7.91
C GLU A 204 -5.60 16.63 7.01
N PRO A 205 -4.85 16.15 5.99
CA PRO A 205 -4.38 17.03 4.93
C PRO A 205 -5.58 17.51 4.07
N PRO A 206 -5.53 18.72 3.47
CA PRO A 206 -6.61 19.25 2.64
C PRO A 206 -7.02 18.34 1.46
N SER A 207 -6.05 17.60 0.90
CA SER A 207 -6.28 16.57 -0.13
C SER A 207 -7.15 15.40 0.34
N ALA A 208 -7.15 15.11 1.65
CA ALA A 208 -8.03 14.12 2.25
C ALA A 208 -9.43 14.66 2.57
N LEU A 209 -9.63 15.98 2.53
CA LEU A 209 -10.92 16.64 2.80
C LEU A 209 -11.63 17.04 1.49
N ASP A 210 -10.91 17.63 0.55
CA ASP A 210 -11.45 18.18 -0.69
C ASP A 210 -11.05 17.34 -1.92
N ARG A 211 -12.04 16.89 -2.71
CA ARG A 211 -11.83 16.13 -3.94
C ARG A 211 -11.21 16.96 -5.07
N SER A 212 -11.27 18.28 -4.99
CA SER A 212 -10.67 19.19 -5.97
C SER A 212 -9.15 19.28 -5.82
N VAL A 213 -8.61 18.88 -4.66
CA VAL A 213 -7.17 18.94 -4.36
C VAL A 213 -6.51 17.61 -4.74
N GLN A 214 -5.49 17.66 -5.59
CA GLN A 214 -4.74 16.46 -5.96
C GLN A 214 -4.01 15.84 -4.76
N PRO A 215 -4.05 14.50 -4.60
CA PRO A 215 -3.31 13.81 -3.54
C PRO A 215 -1.80 13.90 -3.81
N ARG A 216 -1.04 14.27 -2.78
CA ARG A 216 0.44 14.30 -2.80
C ARG A 216 1.02 12.96 -2.39
N PHE A 217 2.28 12.73 -2.72
CA PHE A 217 3.02 11.57 -2.24
C PHE A 217 3.03 11.53 -0.70
N GLY A 218 2.60 10.40 -0.12
CA GLY A 218 2.43 10.27 1.33
C GLY A 218 1.08 10.72 1.88
N ASP A 219 0.16 11.25 1.05
CA ASP A 219 -1.25 11.48 1.41
C ASP A 219 -2.06 10.17 1.45
N CYS A 220 -1.35 9.04 1.47
CA CYS A 220 -1.88 7.70 1.62
C CYS A 220 -2.42 7.39 3.03
N LEU A 221 -2.40 8.35 3.96
CA LEU A 221 -2.77 8.15 5.36
C LEU A 221 -3.97 9.07 5.70
N PRO A 222 -5.17 8.50 5.96
CA PRO A 222 -6.40 9.26 6.16
C PRO A 222 -6.62 9.72 7.61
N SER A 223 -7.76 10.37 7.80
CA SER A 223 -8.25 11.07 8.97
C SER A 223 -8.23 10.40 10.33
N ASN A 224 -7.63 11.10 11.30
CA ASN A 224 -7.37 10.67 12.68
C ASN A 224 -6.48 9.42 12.75
N ALA A 225 -5.17 9.60 12.88
CA ALA A 225 -4.27 8.46 13.14
C ALA A 225 -4.56 7.91 14.55
N VAL A 226 -4.55 6.61 14.81
CA VAL A 226 -3.34 5.85 15.17
C VAL A 226 -3.08 4.66 14.22
N LEU A 227 -4.07 4.26 13.41
CA LEU A 227 -3.90 3.24 12.36
C LEU A 227 -4.88 3.54 11.21
N GLY A 228 -4.63 4.63 10.47
CA GLY A 228 -5.24 4.95 9.17
C GLY A 228 -6.76 5.14 9.13
N GLY A 229 -7.21 6.37 8.85
CA GLY A 229 -8.60 6.87 8.89
C GLY A 229 -9.76 6.06 8.27
N GLN A 230 -10.62 6.70 7.47
CA GLN A 230 -11.88 6.04 7.06
C GLN A 230 -11.64 4.91 6.05
N PHE A 231 -11.85 3.68 6.50
CA PHE A 231 -11.92 2.50 5.64
C PHE A 231 -13.38 2.17 5.36
N ARG A 232 -13.61 1.61 4.18
CA ARG A 232 -14.92 1.09 3.79
C ARG A 232 -14.75 -0.32 3.29
N VAL A 233 -15.80 -1.10 3.42
CA VAL A 233 -15.90 -2.37 2.70
C VAL A 233 -15.85 -2.06 1.19
N ASP A 234 -15.01 -2.77 0.46
CA ASP A 234 -15.02 -2.75 -1.00
C ASP A 234 -16.31 -3.42 -1.48
N LYS A 235 -17.36 -2.60 -1.65
CA LYS A 235 -18.68 -3.06 -2.07
C LYS A 235 -18.62 -3.95 -3.32
N ALA A 236 -17.79 -3.58 -4.28
CA ALA A 236 -17.71 -4.33 -5.53
C ALA A 236 -16.94 -5.64 -5.37
N GLU A 237 -16.04 -5.76 -4.39
CA GLU A 237 -15.46 -7.06 -4.02
C GLU A 237 -16.46 -7.92 -3.26
N PHE A 238 -17.15 -7.34 -2.28
CA PHE A 238 -18.19 -8.02 -1.51
C PHE A 238 -19.31 -8.55 -2.40
N GLU A 239 -19.79 -7.77 -3.36
CA GLU A 239 -20.82 -8.17 -4.33
C GLU A 239 -20.35 -9.28 -5.27
N GLN A 240 -19.06 -9.32 -5.63
CA GLN A 240 -18.52 -10.30 -6.58
C GLN A 240 -18.11 -11.63 -5.94
N THR A 241 -17.60 -11.58 -4.71
CA THR A 241 -16.94 -12.73 -4.07
C THR A 241 -17.52 -13.08 -2.70
N GLY A 242 -18.45 -12.26 -2.18
CA GLY A 242 -18.96 -12.37 -0.81
C GLY A 242 -17.91 -12.02 0.24
N ARG A 243 -16.73 -11.51 -0.15
CA ARG A 243 -15.62 -11.25 0.75
C ARG A 243 -15.69 -9.86 1.34
N THR A 244 -15.52 -9.77 2.66
CA THR A 244 -15.36 -8.49 3.34
C THR A 244 -13.91 -8.05 3.26
N VAL A 245 -13.58 -7.08 2.40
CA VAL A 245 -12.24 -6.47 2.36
C VAL A 245 -12.35 -4.97 2.61
N PHE A 246 -11.53 -4.50 3.54
CA PHE A 246 -11.46 -3.08 3.86
C PHE A 246 -10.43 -2.38 2.98
N VAL A 247 -10.90 -1.38 2.24
CA VAL A 247 -10.10 -0.52 1.38
C VAL A 247 -10.19 0.93 1.84
N PRO A 248 -9.20 1.77 1.49
CA PRO A 248 -9.29 3.19 1.74
C PRO A 248 -10.53 3.81 1.11
N SER A 249 -11.20 4.70 1.84
CA SER A 249 -12.33 5.46 1.30
C SER A 249 -11.95 6.35 0.10
N ARG A 250 -10.70 6.81 0.04
CA ARG A 250 -10.13 7.66 -1.02
C ARG A 250 -8.90 7.04 -1.67
N LEU A 251 -8.67 7.34 -2.96
CA LEU A 251 -7.48 6.94 -3.70
C LEU A 251 -6.21 7.50 -3.05
N ARG A 252 -5.16 6.70 -3.01
CA ARG A 252 -3.91 7.02 -2.32
C ARG A 252 -2.77 7.13 -3.33
N ALA A 253 -2.06 8.25 -3.31
CA ALA A 253 -0.87 8.44 -4.12
C ALA A 253 0.37 7.84 -3.43
N GLY A 254 1.16 7.07 -4.17
CA GLY A 254 2.48 6.62 -3.73
C GLY A 254 2.57 5.26 -3.05
N LEU A 255 1.46 4.57 -2.80
CA LEU A 255 1.47 3.23 -2.17
C LEU A 255 2.26 2.21 -2.99
N ASP A 256 2.14 2.25 -4.32
CA ASP A 256 2.79 1.29 -5.21
C ASP A 256 4.19 1.74 -5.66
N THR A 257 4.63 2.94 -5.27
CA THR A 257 5.92 3.48 -5.71
C THR A 257 7.09 2.66 -5.16
N SER A 258 7.05 2.30 -3.88
CA SER A 258 8.09 1.48 -3.23
C SER A 258 8.18 0.09 -3.86
N SER A 259 7.03 -0.53 -4.12
CA SER A 259 6.97 -1.86 -4.73
C SER A 259 7.39 -1.85 -6.21
N GLY A 260 7.08 -0.77 -6.94
CA GLY A 260 7.58 -0.55 -8.31
C GLY A 260 9.09 -0.33 -8.37
N LEU A 261 9.64 0.47 -7.44
CA LEU A 261 11.09 0.67 -7.31
C LEU A 261 11.81 -0.64 -6.96
N ALA A 262 11.23 -1.45 -6.06
CA ALA A 262 11.74 -2.77 -5.74
C ALA A 262 11.82 -3.67 -6.98
N LEU A 263 10.74 -3.79 -7.76
CA LEU A 263 10.75 -4.57 -9.01
C LEU A 263 11.81 -4.07 -10.00
N ALA A 264 11.95 -2.75 -10.16
CA ALA A 264 12.96 -2.17 -11.04
C ALA A 264 14.39 -2.51 -10.59
N ALA A 265 14.68 -2.40 -9.29
CA ALA A 265 15.98 -2.74 -8.72
C ALA A 265 16.33 -4.22 -8.93
N HIS A 266 15.38 -5.11 -8.67
CA HIS A 266 15.55 -6.54 -8.91
C HIS A 266 15.71 -6.88 -10.39
N LEU A 267 14.99 -6.20 -11.29
CA LEU A 267 15.12 -6.40 -12.73
C LEU A 267 16.53 -6.04 -13.21
N VAL A 268 17.03 -4.88 -12.78
CA VAL A 268 18.39 -4.41 -13.11
C VAL A 268 19.45 -5.36 -12.54
N ALA A 269 19.31 -5.78 -11.28
CA ALA A 269 20.23 -6.71 -10.65
C ALA A 269 20.23 -8.08 -11.35
N ALA A 270 19.06 -8.65 -11.65
CA ALA A 270 18.93 -9.92 -12.36
C ALA A 270 19.53 -9.87 -13.77
N ALA A 271 19.29 -8.77 -14.50
CA ALA A 271 19.84 -8.56 -15.83
C ALA A 271 21.37 -8.46 -15.81
N LEU A 272 21.94 -7.73 -14.85
CA LEU A 272 23.39 -7.55 -14.73
C LEU A 272 24.12 -8.82 -14.30
N LEU A 273 23.49 -9.66 -13.47
CA LEU A 273 24.00 -10.99 -13.15
C LEU A 273 23.70 -12.05 -14.23
N ARG A 274 22.98 -11.69 -15.30
CA ARG A 274 22.51 -12.60 -16.36
C ARG A 274 21.73 -13.82 -15.82
N ARG A 275 20.94 -13.64 -14.77
CA ARG A 275 20.18 -14.72 -14.10
C ARG A 275 18.79 -14.84 -14.67
N GLN A 276 18.64 -15.77 -15.62
CA GLN A 276 17.42 -15.96 -16.42
C GLN A 276 16.18 -16.24 -15.56
N TRP A 277 16.28 -17.11 -14.55
CA TRP A 277 15.14 -17.46 -13.69
C TRP A 277 14.66 -16.29 -12.82
N TRP A 278 15.57 -15.56 -12.17
CA TRP A 278 15.22 -14.39 -11.38
C TRP A 278 14.64 -13.27 -12.26
N LEU A 279 15.21 -13.06 -13.45
CA LEU A 279 14.70 -12.11 -14.42
C LEU A 279 13.28 -12.46 -14.88
N LEU A 280 13.05 -13.71 -15.27
CA LEU A 280 11.73 -14.20 -15.70
C LEU A 280 10.69 -14.07 -14.57
N ALA A 281 11.05 -14.40 -13.33
CA ALA A 281 10.15 -14.25 -12.19
C ALA A 281 9.82 -12.77 -11.91
N THR A 282 10.80 -11.87 -12.02
CA THR A 282 10.59 -10.41 -11.88
C THR A 282 9.66 -9.86 -12.99
N LEU A 283 9.87 -10.29 -14.24
CA LEU A 283 9.02 -9.94 -15.37
C LEU A 283 7.60 -10.51 -15.23
N ALA A 284 7.47 -11.73 -14.71
CA ALA A 284 6.17 -12.35 -14.45
C ALA A 284 5.41 -11.58 -13.36
N ALA A 285 6.07 -11.18 -12.27
CA ALA A 285 5.46 -10.34 -11.23
C ALA A 285 5.03 -8.97 -11.77
N LEU A 286 5.86 -8.32 -12.59
CA LEU A 286 5.52 -7.06 -13.26
C LEU A 286 4.33 -7.24 -14.22
N GLY A 287 4.35 -8.33 -15.00
CA GLY A 287 3.28 -8.71 -15.92
C GLY A 287 1.96 -8.94 -15.18
N ALA A 288 1.97 -9.68 -14.09
CA ALA A 288 0.79 -9.94 -13.27
C ALA A 288 0.18 -8.64 -12.73
N ARG A 289 1.00 -7.68 -12.28
CA ARG A 289 0.55 -6.35 -11.85
C ARG A 289 -0.12 -5.55 -12.98
N ARG A 290 0.42 -5.63 -14.20
CA ARG A 290 -0.14 -4.96 -15.39
C ARG A 290 -1.41 -5.63 -15.90
N VAL A 291 -1.45 -6.95 -15.91
CA VAL A 291 -2.61 -7.74 -16.30
C VAL A 291 -3.80 -7.43 -15.39
N GLY A 292 -3.59 -7.25 -14.09
CA GLY A 292 -4.66 -6.77 -13.19
C GLY A 292 -5.30 -5.46 -13.61
N SER A 293 -4.48 -4.47 -13.96
CA SER A 293 -5.00 -3.18 -14.45
C SER A 293 -5.73 -3.28 -15.80
N ALA A 294 -5.31 -4.21 -16.66
CA ALA A 294 -5.93 -4.43 -17.96
C ALA A 294 -7.24 -5.23 -17.85
N PHE A 295 -7.32 -6.20 -16.94
CA PHE A 295 -8.55 -6.94 -16.66
C PHE A 295 -9.64 -6.05 -16.09
N ASP A 296 -9.29 -5.08 -15.24
CA ASP A 296 -10.26 -4.09 -14.75
C ASP A 296 -10.79 -3.17 -15.87
N ALA A 297 -10.00 -2.96 -16.94
CA ALA A 297 -10.39 -2.13 -18.09
C ALA A 297 -11.18 -2.91 -19.16
N LEU A 298 -10.92 -4.22 -19.31
CA LEU A 298 -11.49 -5.08 -20.36
C LEU A 298 -12.65 -5.96 -19.86
N GLY A 299 -12.67 -6.30 -18.57
CA GLY A 299 -13.68 -7.14 -17.95
C GLY A 299 -14.96 -6.36 -17.72
N GLY A 300 -15.97 -6.58 -18.57
CA GLY A 300 -17.33 -6.13 -18.27
C GLY A 300 -17.78 -6.61 -16.89
N ARG A 301 -18.61 -5.82 -16.20
CA ARG A 301 -19.05 -5.97 -14.79
C ARG A 301 -19.68 -7.33 -14.39
N GLY A 302 -19.74 -8.32 -15.27
CA GLY A 302 -20.50 -9.56 -15.09
C GLY A 302 -19.70 -10.85 -14.94
N ALA A 303 -18.37 -10.86 -15.15
CA ALA A 303 -17.60 -12.10 -15.03
C ALA A 303 -17.10 -12.33 -13.59
N CYS A 304 -17.49 -13.48 -13.02
CA CYS A 304 -17.00 -13.97 -11.74
C CYS A 304 -15.46 -14.06 -11.79
N TRP A 305 -14.77 -13.64 -10.72
CA TRP A 305 -13.29 -13.59 -10.58
C TRP A 305 -12.49 -12.56 -11.40
N THR A 306 -13.14 -11.64 -12.11
CA THR A 306 -12.45 -10.56 -12.85
C THR A 306 -11.41 -9.81 -12.00
N ARG A 307 -11.68 -9.64 -10.70
CA ARG A 307 -10.77 -9.00 -9.75
C ARG A 307 -9.85 -9.94 -8.99
N GLU A 308 -10.27 -11.19 -8.75
CA GLU A 308 -9.52 -12.14 -7.91
C GLU A 308 -8.37 -12.81 -8.64
N VAL A 309 -8.59 -13.24 -9.89
CA VAL A 309 -7.54 -13.91 -10.68
C VAL A 309 -6.30 -13.02 -10.79
N PRO A 310 -6.40 -11.74 -11.18
CA PRO A 310 -5.20 -10.93 -11.33
C PRO A 310 -4.49 -10.62 -10.01
N ARG A 311 -5.24 -10.48 -8.90
CA ARG A 311 -4.67 -10.30 -7.57
C ARG A 311 -3.89 -11.53 -7.12
N LEU A 312 -4.47 -12.72 -7.25
CA LEU A 312 -3.81 -13.97 -6.91
C LEU A 312 -2.59 -14.21 -7.80
N LEU A 313 -2.68 -13.95 -9.11
CA LEU A 313 -1.54 -14.00 -10.03
C LEU A 313 -0.43 -13.05 -9.58
N CYS A 314 -0.77 -11.84 -9.12
CA CYS A 314 0.20 -10.90 -8.58
C CYS A 314 0.89 -11.48 -7.33
N ARG A 315 0.14 -12.07 -6.40
CA ARG A 315 0.71 -12.67 -5.18
C ARG A 315 1.58 -13.89 -5.43
N PHE A 316 1.15 -14.79 -6.30
CA PHE A 316 1.98 -15.92 -6.70
C PHE A 316 3.23 -15.46 -7.46
N GLY A 317 3.09 -14.44 -8.32
CA GLY A 317 4.21 -13.81 -9.00
C GLY A 317 5.23 -13.19 -8.02
N GLU A 318 4.75 -12.46 -7.01
CA GLU A 318 5.58 -11.92 -5.93
C GLU A 318 6.30 -13.03 -5.15
N LEU A 319 5.57 -14.06 -4.72
CA LEU A 319 6.14 -15.20 -4.01
C LEU A 319 7.24 -15.90 -4.83
N MET A 320 7.00 -16.14 -6.11
CA MET A 320 7.98 -16.75 -7.02
C MET A 320 9.19 -15.87 -7.27
N TRP A 321 8.96 -14.58 -7.46
CA TRP A 321 10.04 -13.61 -7.60
C TRP A 321 10.97 -13.58 -6.39
N LEU A 322 10.40 -13.56 -5.17
CA LEU A 322 11.18 -13.59 -3.92
C LEU A 322 11.92 -14.91 -3.73
N ARG A 323 11.27 -16.05 -4.02
CA ARG A 323 11.91 -17.36 -3.99
C ARG A 323 13.10 -17.43 -4.93
N CYS A 324 12.96 -16.96 -6.17
CA CYS A 324 14.07 -16.96 -7.14
C CYS A 324 15.23 -16.07 -6.70
N ALA A 325 14.94 -14.93 -6.06
CA ALA A 325 15.97 -14.04 -5.53
C ALA A 325 16.72 -14.65 -4.33
N LEU A 326 16.01 -15.34 -3.41
CA LEU A 326 16.63 -16.10 -2.31
C LEU A 326 17.46 -17.27 -2.84
N TRP A 327 16.91 -18.06 -3.75
CA TRP A 327 17.63 -19.17 -4.36
C TRP A 327 18.90 -18.72 -5.10
N GLN A 328 18.85 -17.54 -5.72
CA GLN A 328 20.02 -16.94 -6.35
C GLN A 328 21.11 -16.62 -5.32
N LEU A 329 20.74 -16.05 -4.18
CA LEU A 329 21.67 -15.80 -3.08
C LEU A 329 22.29 -17.12 -2.61
N HIS A 330 21.47 -18.11 -2.22
CA HIS A 330 21.91 -19.42 -1.77
C HIS A 330 22.90 -20.11 -2.75
N SER A 331 22.60 -20.04 -4.05
CA SER A 331 23.45 -20.62 -5.10
C SER A 331 24.83 -19.97 -5.18
N CYS A 332 24.94 -18.68 -4.82
CA CYS A 332 26.23 -17.99 -4.75
C CYS A 332 27.00 -18.35 -3.48
N GLU A 333 26.29 -18.46 -2.36
CA GLU A 333 26.89 -18.76 -1.05
C GLU A 333 27.46 -20.19 -0.99
N THR A 334 26.80 -21.15 -1.63
CA THR A 334 27.27 -22.54 -1.74
C THR A 334 28.40 -22.73 -2.77
N GLY A 335 28.50 -21.84 -3.76
CA GLY A 335 29.49 -21.94 -4.85
C GLY A 335 30.88 -21.36 -4.52
N VAL A 336 30.99 -20.48 -3.53
CA VAL A 336 32.25 -19.86 -3.09
C VAL A 336 32.63 -20.49 -1.75
N HIS A 337 33.87 -20.97 -1.58
CA HIS A 337 34.38 -21.71 -0.42
C HIS A 337 34.32 -20.96 0.94
N GLY A 338 33.13 -20.58 1.42
CA GLY A 338 32.85 -20.20 2.81
C GLY A 338 33.18 -18.76 3.21
N GLN A 339 33.61 -17.88 2.30
CA GLN A 339 33.77 -16.44 2.59
C GLN A 339 33.07 -15.61 1.53
N LEU A 340 31.86 -15.15 1.85
CA LEU A 340 31.18 -14.14 1.04
C LEU A 340 31.73 -12.76 1.39
N PRO A 341 32.08 -11.94 0.40
CA PRO A 341 32.44 -10.56 0.65
C PRO A 341 31.24 -9.84 1.27
N GLN A 342 31.47 -9.17 2.39
CA GLN A 342 30.47 -8.26 2.95
C GLN A 342 30.37 -7.04 2.02
N CYS A 343 29.16 -6.59 1.73
CA CYS A 343 28.90 -5.38 0.95
C CYS A 343 29.04 -4.12 1.83
N ILE A 344 30.14 -4.08 2.57
CA ILE A 344 30.51 -2.99 3.46
C ILE A 344 31.64 -2.23 2.77
N ALA A 345 31.64 -0.89 2.90
CA ALA A 345 32.74 -0.09 2.39
C ALA A 345 34.06 -0.60 3.00
N PRO A 346 35.14 -0.72 2.21
CA PRO A 346 36.44 -1.04 2.80
C PRO A 346 36.74 0.01 3.87
N GLU A 347 37.20 -0.43 5.04
CA GLU A 347 37.73 0.48 6.06
C GLU A 347 38.79 1.35 5.37
N MET A 348 38.53 2.65 5.28
CA MET A 348 39.53 3.57 4.75
C MET A 348 40.67 3.61 5.77
N PRO A 349 41.91 3.31 5.36
CA PRO A 349 43.07 3.27 6.25
C PRO A 349 43.42 4.65 6.83
#